data_AF-A0A843L8Y8-F1
#
_entry.id   AF-A0A843L8Y8-F1
#
_cell.length_a   1.000
_cell.length_b   1.000
_cell.length_c   1.000
_cell.angle_alpha   90.00
_cell.angle_beta   90.00
_cell.angle_gamma   90.00
#
_symmetry.space_group_name_H-M   'P 1'
#
loop_
_entity.id
_entity.type
_entity.pdbx_description
1 polymer ?
#
loop_
_entity_poly.entity_id
_entity_poly.type
_entity_poly.pdbx_seq_one_letter_code
_entity_poly.pdbx_strand_id
1 'polypeptide(L)'
;MLDVIRKGWDRIIRFFTGGEEVTTGEVLAESSPPRTLVEPISITSESEPELQEEPVDLSRWIVTNYTESPFEKCGRLYIEDNDLIIRSDLDARGFCIPLVDVVAVLDGETVPVLLMSNRTQVGFMKRSASGKAMNVWIDPFLYTSPMARVMDVLEGRARKAAVFVGREEGEG
;
A
#
# COMPACT_ATOMS: atom_id res chain seq x y z
N MET A 1 7.46 -16.88 20.69
CA MET A 1 6.96 -16.20 19.48
C MET A 1 7.32 -14.71 19.47
N LEU A 2 7.28 -14.01 20.61
CA LEU A 2 7.82 -12.64 20.77
C LEU A 2 9.35 -12.53 20.55
N ASP A 3 10.13 -13.58 20.80
CA ASP A 3 11.59 -13.57 20.57
C ASP A 3 12.02 -13.49 19.10
N VAL A 4 11.15 -13.92 18.18
CA VAL A 4 11.44 -13.83 16.73
C VAL A 4 11.23 -12.39 16.25
N ILE A 5 10.26 -11.69 16.84
CA ILE A 5 10.03 -10.27 16.60
C ILE A 5 11.21 -9.48 17.16
N ARG A 6 11.65 -9.73 18.39
CA ARG A 6 12.81 -9.02 19.00
C ARG A 6 14.11 -9.15 18.18
N LYS A 7 14.37 -10.32 17.58
CA LYS A 7 15.53 -10.51 16.67
C LYS A 7 15.42 -9.74 15.35
N GLY A 8 14.20 -9.46 14.88
CA GLY A 8 13.95 -8.59 13.73
C GLY A 8 14.29 -7.12 14.01
N TRP A 9 14.09 -6.68 15.26
CA TRP A 9 14.37 -5.32 15.71
C TRP A 9 15.88 -5.02 15.84
N ASP A 10 16.68 -5.97 16.34
CA ASP A 10 18.15 -5.82 16.37
C ASP A 10 18.77 -5.64 14.97
N ARG A 11 18.13 -6.22 13.95
CA ARG A 11 18.56 -6.07 12.55
C ARG A 11 18.27 -4.68 11.99
N ILE A 12 17.20 -4.02 12.44
CA ILE A 12 16.82 -2.67 12.01
C ILE A 12 17.73 -1.62 12.66
N ILE A 13 18.03 -1.76 13.96
CA ILE A 13 18.92 -0.83 14.69
C ILE A 13 20.33 -0.75 14.07
N ARG A 14 20.83 -1.86 13.50
CA ARG A 14 22.15 -1.93 12.82
C ARG A 14 22.24 -1.15 11.49
N PHE A 15 21.13 -0.79 10.86
CA PHE A 15 21.15 0.00 9.62
C PHE A 15 21.27 1.51 9.87
N PHE A 16 20.87 2.00 11.06
CA PHE A 16 20.79 3.44 11.34
C PHE A 16 22.00 4.01 12.12
N THR A 17 22.91 3.17 12.59
CA THR A 17 24.10 3.59 13.36
C THR A 17 25.39 3.75 12.53
N GLY A 18 25.34 3.50 11.22
CA GLY A 18 26.47 3.65 10.32
C GLY A 18 26.39 4.93 9.48
N GLY A 19 26.66 6.09 10.09
CA GLY A 19 26.88 7.32 9.34
C GLY A 19 28.32 7.37 8.83
N GLU A 20 28.50 7.54 7.51
CA GLU A 20 29.68 8.20 6.96
C GLU A 20 29.34 8.84 5.60
N GLU A 21 29.71 10.12 5.48
CA GLU A 21 29.49 11.04 4.38
C GLU A 21 30.18 10.60 3.09
N VAL A 22 29.52 10.78 1.93
CA VAL A 22 30.23 11.06 0.67
C VAL A 22 29.49 12.15 -0.10
N THR A 23 30.29 13.14 -0.46
CA THR A 23 30.03 14.42 -1.09
C THR A 23 29.73 14.35 -2.59
N THR A 24 28.85 15.26 -3.01
CA THR A 24 28.81 16.10 -4.22
C THR A 24 29.39 15.57 -5.56
N GLY A 25 28.53 15.57 -6.60
CA GLY A 25 28.95 15.58 -8.00
C GLY A 25 27.77 15.78 -8.97
N GLU A 26 27.46 17.03 -9.32
CA GLU A 26 26.65 17.40 -10.50
C GLU A 26 27.34 16.99 -11.80
N VAL A 27 26.60 16.45 -12.78
CA VAL A 27 26.86 16.70 -14.21
C VAL A 27 25.52 16.83 -14.95
N LEU A 28 25.44 17.94 -15.68
CA LEU A 28 24.33 18.45 -16.47
C LEU A 28 24.29 17.81 -17.88
N ALA A 29 23.07 17.45 -18.30
CA ALA A 29 22.46 17.47 -19.64
C ALA A 29 23.25 17.15 -20.93
N GLU A 30 22.68 16.22 -21.72
CA GLU A 30 22.20 16.35 -23.11
C GLU A 30 22.55 15.14 -23.99
N SER A 31 21.53 14.40 -24.44
CA SER A 31 21.35 14.09 -25.88
C SER A 31 20.00 13.42 -26.12
N SER A 32 19.44 13.74 -27.29
CA SER A 32 18.05 13.72 -27.71
C SER A 32 17.31 12.36 -27.67
N PRO A 33 15.97 12.38 -27.66
CA PRO A 33 15.14 11.17 -27.75
C PRO A 33 15.32 10.45 -29.10
N PRO A 34 15.26 9.10 -29.14
CA PRO A 34 15.25 8.40 -30.40
C PRO A 34 13.95 8.73 -31.12
N ARG A 35 14.10 9.41 -32.25
CA ARG A 35 13.09 9.73 -33.25
C ARG A 35 12.43 8.42 -33.69
N THR A 36 11.21 8.17 -33.27
CA THR A 36 10.38 7.09 -33.79
C THR A 36 10.24 7.31 -35.30
N LEU A 37 10.86 6.46 -36.10
CA LEU A 37 10.60 6.42 -37.53
C LEU A 37 9.16 5.92 -37.69
N VAL A 38 8.24 6.85 -37.92
CA VAL A 38 6.91 6.54 -38.42
C VAL A 38 7.11 6.14 -39.88
N GLU A 39 7.29 4.85 -40.12
CA GLU A 39 7.06 4.31 -41.45
C GLU A 39 5.56 4.48 -41.74
N PRO A 40 5.18 5.19 -42.83
CA PRO A 40 3.80 5.25 -43.24
C PRO A 40 3.38 3.83 -43.65
N ILE A 41 2.40 3.31 -42.92
CA ILE A 41 1.76 2.02 -43.20
C ILE A 41 1.28 2.07 -44.64
N SER A 42 2.04 1.42 -45.54
CA SER A 42 1.69 1.34 -46.94
C SER A 42 0.56 0.33 -47.06
N ILE A 43 -0.66 0.85 -47.19
CA ILE A 43 -1.84 0.07 -47.57
C ILE A 43 -1.72 -0.31 -49.05
N THR A 44 -0.88 -1.31 -49.34
CA THR A 44 -1.01 -2.09 -50.57
C THR A 44 -2.26 -2.96 -50.43
N SER A 45 -3.28 -2.64 -51.22
CA SER A 45 -4.48 -3.45 -51.44
C SER A 45 -4.09 -4.82 -52.00
N GLU A 46 -3.69 -5.72 -51.11
CA GLU A 46 -3.65 -7.15 -51.35
C GLU A 46 -4.79 -7.74 -50.52
N SER A 47 -5.82 -8.17 -51.24
CA SER A 47 -6.96 -8.98 -50.80
C SER A 47 -6.89 -9.48 -49.36
N GLU A 48 -7.74 -8.92 -48.49
CA GLU A 48 -8.05 -9.51 -47.18
C GLU A 48 -8.45 -10.98 -47.41
N PRO A 49 -7.72 -11.96 -46.86
CA PRO A 49 -8.36 -13.25 -46.65
C PRO A 49 -9.51 -12.95 -45.69
N GLU A 50 -10.71 -13.40 -46.01
CA GLU A 50 -11.78 -13.53 -45.04
C GLU A 50 -11.23 -14.40 -43.91
N LEU A 51 -10.62 -13.77 -42.91
CA LEU A 51 -10.33 -14.37 -41.63
C LEU A 51 -11.71 -14.63 -41.05
N GLN A 52 -12.23 -15.83 -41.35
CA GLN A 52 -13.27 -16.44 -40.54
C GLN A 52 -12.73 -16.34 -39.13
N GLU A 53 -13.26 -15.41 -38.33
CA GLU A 53 -12.99 -15.34 -36.92
C GLU A 53 -13.47 -16.68 -36.37
N GLU A 54 -12.54 -17.63 -36.18
CA GLU A 54 -12.87 -18.87 -35.49
C GLU A 54 -13.50 -18.47 -34.15
N PRO A 55 -14.73 -18.95 -33.85
CA PRO A 55 -15.40 -18.57 -32.63
C PRO A 55 -14.50 -18.98 -31.46
N VAL A 56 -13.99 -17.97 -30.74
CA VAL A 56 -13.08 -18.19 -29.62
C VAL A 56 -13.77 -19.12 -28.63
N ASP A 57 -13.17 -20.28 -28.36
CA ASP A 57 -13.71 -21.22 -27.39
C ASP A 57 -13.63 -20.62 -25.97
N LEU A 58 -14.79 -20.17 -25.49
CA LEU A 58 -14.95 -19.58 -24.15
C LEU A 58 -15.27 -20.63 -23.08
N SER A 59 -15.45 -21.90 -23.43
CA SER A 59 -15.87 -22.96 -22.49
C SER A 59 -14.89 -23.22 -21.35
N ARG A 60 -13.62 -22.82 -21.53
CA ARG A 60 -12.57 -22.86 -20.49
C ARG A 60 -12.69 -21.77 -19.42
N TRP A 61 -13.53 -20.74 -19.63
CA TRP A 61 -13.66 -19.62 -18.71
C TRP A 61 -14.83 -19.84 -17.75
N ILE A 62 -14.55 -19.75 -16.45
CA ILE A 62 -15.59 -19.73 -15.43
C ILE A 62 -15.96 -18.26 -15.19
N VAL A 63 -17.14 -17.86 -15.64
CA VAL A 63 -17.69 -16.54 -15.34
C VAL A 63 -18.33 -16.60 -13.96
N THR A 64 -17.76 -15.87 -13.01
CA THR A 64 -18.34 -15.69 -11.67
C THR A 64 -18.98 -14.32 -11.54
N ASN A 65 -20.15 -14.25 -10.92
CA ASN A 65 -20.74 -12.96 -10.54
C ASN A 65 -19.83 -12.25 -9.54
N TYR A 66 -19.45 -11.01 -9.86
CA TYR A 66 -18.68 -10.17 -8.97
C TYR A 66 -19.64 -9.35 -8.11
N THR A 67 -19.66 -9.63 -6.81
CA THR A 67 -20.27 -8.74 -5.83
C THR A 67 -19.26 -7.68 -5.45
N GLU A 68 -19.65 -6.41 -5.51
CA GLU A 68 -18.77 -5.35 -5.06
C GLU A 68 -18.41 -5.54 -3.58
N SER A 69 -17.12 -5.31 -3.28
CA SER A 69 -16.65 -5.37 -1.90
C SER A 69 -17.31 -4.27 -1.07
N PRO A 70 -17.77 -4.56 0.15
CA PRO A 70 -18.25 -3.53 1.07
C PRO A 70 -17.12 -2.60 1.56
N PHE A 71 -15.86 -2.93 1.22
CA PHE A 71 -14.70 -2.12 1.52
C PHE A 71 -14.08 -1.56 0.25
N GLU A 72 -13.74 -0.27 0.30
CA GLU A 72 -12.99 0.43 -0.73
C GLU A 72 -11.56 0.66 -0.30
N LYS A 73 -10.59 0.36 -1.19
CA LYS A 73 -9.19 0.67 -0.93
C LYS A 73 -9.00 2.19 -1.02
N CYS A 74 -8.53 2.79 0.05
CA CYS A 74 -8.39 4.24 0.17
C CYS A 74 -6.99 4.67 0.63
N GLY A 75 -5.99 3.79 0.57
CA GLY A 75 -4.64 4.17 0.94
C GLY A 75 -3.67 3.01 1.14
N ARG A 76 -2.60 3.32 1.86
CA ARG A 76 -1.51 2.39 2.16
C ARG A 76 -0.86 2.69 3.50
N LEU A 77 -0.40 1.64 4.16
CA LEU A 77 0.50 1.73 5.30
C LEU A 77 1.86 1.12 4.97
N TYR A 78 2.91 1.67 5.58
CA TYR A 78 4.30 1.26 5.39
C TYR A 78 5.16 1.76 6.56
N ILE A 79 6.37 1.24 6.67
CA ILE A 79 7.33 1.68 7.69
C ILE A 79 8.24 2.74 7.06
N GLU A 80 8.45 3.83 7.77
CA GLU A 80 9.44 4.86 7.47
C GLU A 80 10.15 5.20 8.77
N ASP A 81 11.49 5.14 8.75
CA ASP A 81 12.33 5.28 9.95
C ASP A 81 11.88 4.38 11.10
N ASN A 82 11.30 4.97 12.16
CA ASN A 82 10.82 4.25 13.34
C ASN A 82 9.30 4.38 13.53
N ASP A 83 8.57 4.71 12.47
CA ASP A 83 7.13 4.92 12.49
C ASP A 83 6.41 4.02 11.48
N LEU A 84 5.22 3.59 11.86
CA LEU A 84 4.22 3.06 10.94
C LEU A 84 3.45 4.22 10.34
N ILE A 85 3.67 4.48 9.06
CA ILE A 85 3.04 5.56 8.31
C ILE A 85 1.75 5.07 7.64
N ILE A 86 0.73 5.92 7.67
CA ILE A 86 -0.54 5.72 6.97
C ILE A 86 -0.76 6.92 6.03
N ARG A 87 -0.88 6.63 4.73
CA ARG A 87 -1.27 7.61 3.70
C ARG A 87 -2.63 7.21 3.16
N SER A 88 -3.61 8.10 3.37
CA SER A 88 -4.96 7.99 2.86
C SER A 88 -5.09 8.82 1.59
N ASP A 89 -5.90 8.35 0.65
CA ASP A 89 -6.34 9.09 -0.53
C ASP A 89 -7.51 10.03 -0.17
N LEU A 90 -8.15 9.81 1.00
CA LEU A 90 -9.23 10.65 1.56
C LEU A 90 -8.69 11.80 2.43
N ASP A 91 -7.46 11.69 2.92
CA ASP A 91 -6.83 12.71 3.77
C ASP A 91 -5.34 12.87 3.45
N ALA A 92 -4.99 14.05 2.95
CA ALA A 92 -3.63 14.39 2.51
C ALA A 92 -2.65 14.66 3.66
N ARG A 93 -3.11 14.83 4.91
CA ARG A 93 -2.26 15.22 6.05
C ARG A 93 -1.23 14.15 6.41
N GLY A 94 -1.56 12.88 6.20
CA GLY A 94 -0.73 11.73 6.56
C GLY A 94 -0.65 11.50 8.07
N PHE A 95 -0.56 10.24 8.46
CA PHE A 95 -0.57 9.84 9.87
C PHE A 95 0.56 8.89 10.19
N CYS A 96 0.94 8.84 11.46
CA CYS A 96 2.02 7.99 11.96
C CYS A 96 1.69 7.43 13.35
N ILE A 97 2.25 6.25 13.61
CA ILE A 97 2.25 5.59 14.91
C ILE A 97 3.67 5.12 15.17
N PRO A 98 4.32 5.49 16.29
CA PRO A 98 5.63 4.98 16.64
C PRO A 98 5.63 3.45 16.67
N LEU A 99 6.63 2.80 16.08
CA LEU A 99 6.66 1.33 16.02
C LEU A 99 6.67 0.67 17.41
N VAL A 100 7.20 1.37 18.43
CA VAL A 100 7.16 0.92 19.82
C VAL A 100 5.73 0.80 20.34
N ASP A 101 4.84 1.71 19.93
CA ASP A 101 3.44 1.71 20.32
C ASP A 101 2.63 0.68 19.52
N VAL A 102 3.05 0.37 18.28
CA VAL A 102 2.42 -0.69 17.48
C VAL A 102 2.47 -2.04 18.21
N VAL A 103 3.50 -2.31 19.02
CA VAL A 103 3.57 -3.54 19.83
C VAL A 103 2.40 -3.63 20.80
N ALA A 104 2.07 -2.54 21.49
CA ALA A 104 0.93 -2.49 22.41
C ALA A 104 -0.39 -2.76 21.65
N VAL A 105 -0.53 -2.25 20.42
CA VAL A 105 -1.70 -2.57 19.59
C VAL A 105 -1.79 -4.05 19.28
N LEU A 106 -0.67 -4.70 18.96
CA LEU A 106 -0.64 -6.14 18.68
C LEU A 106 -1.11 -6.94 19.91
N ASP A 107 -0.79 -6.46 21.11
CA ASP A 107 -1.23 -7.03 22.39
C ASP A 107 -2.70 -6.72 22.74
N GLY A 108 -3.36 -5.89 21.92
CA GLY A 108 -4.79 -5.58 22.02
C GLY A 108 -5.09 -4.21 22.60
N GLU A 109 -4.07 -3.42 22.93
CA GLU A 109 -4.22 -2.08 23.47
C GLU A 109 -4.65 -1.07 22.39
N THR A 110 -5.19 0.05 22.85
CA THR A 110 -5.50 1.20 21.99
C THR A 110 -4.42 2.25 22.12
N VAL A 111 -3.87 2.70 21.00
CA VAL A 111 -2.77 3.68 20.98
C VAL A 111 -3.16 4.93 20.19
N PRO A 112 -2.58 6.10 20.50
CA PRO A 112 -2.83 7.32 19.74
C PRO A 112 -2.29 7.23 18.31
N VAL A 113 -3.02 7.82 17.38
CA VAL A 113 -2.56 8.06 16.01
C VAL A 113 -2.21 9.54 15.87
N LEU A 114 -1.02 9.80 15.35
CA LEU A 114 -0.43 11.13 15.33
C LEU A 114 -0.41 11.69 13.91
N LEU A 115 -0.59 13.00 13.78
CA LEU A 115 -0.40 13.71 12.53
C LEU A 115 1.09 13.75 12.15
N MET A 116 1.43 13.50 10.89
CA MET A 116 2.84 13.48 10.47
C MET A 116 3.55 14.84 10.65
N SER A 117 2.83 15.94 10.44
CA SER A 117 3.44 17.28 10.43
C SER A 117 3.92 17.79 11.79
N ASN A 118 3.22 17.43 12.86
CA ASN A 118 3.46 18.00 14.19
C ASN A 118 3.28 17.00 15.35
N ARG A 119 3.07 15.72 15.04
CA ARG A 119 2.86 14.63 16.01
C ARG A 119 1.67 14.87 16.97
N THR A 120 0.72 15.73 16.60
CA THR A 120 -0.50 15.92 17.39
C THR A 120 -1.40 14.71 17.24
N GLN A 121 -1.98 14.24 18.34
CA GLN A 121 -2.95 13.15 18.31
C GLN A 121 -4.22 13.56 17.58
N VAL A 122 -4.65 12.75 16.63
CA VAL A 122 -5.86 12.98 15.81
C VAL A 122 -6.79 11.78 15.74
N GLY A 123 -6.40 10.67 16.37
CA GLY A 123 -7.18 9.44 16.33
C GLY A 123 -6.59 8.35 17.20
N PHE A 124 -7.07 7.13 16.97
CA PHE A 124 -6.68 5.95 17.72
C PHE A 124 -6.52 4.73 16.80
N MET A 125 -5.56 3.89 17.11
CA MET A 125 -5.35 2.60 16.47
C MET A 125 -5.63 1.48 17.47
N LYS A 126 -6.33 0.44 17.03
CA LYS A 126 -6.58 -0.78 17.81
C LYS A 126 -6.75 -1.99 16.89
N ARG A 127 -6.65 -3.20 17.45
CA ARG A 127 -7.07 -4.40 16.73
C ARG A 127 -8.59 -4.45 16.57
N SER A 128 -9.04 -5.06 15.48
CA SER A 128 -10.45 -5.44 15.34
C SER A 128 -10.84 -6.44 16.42
N ALA A 129 -12.11 -6.49 16.80
CA ALA A 129 -12.62 -7.47 17.78
C ALA A 129 -12.35 -8.93 17.35
N SER A 130 -12.37 -9.19 16.03
CA SER A 130 -12.02 -10.50 15.46
C SER A 130 -10.53 -10.81 15.48
N GLY A 131 -9.68 -9.83 15.78
CA GLY A 131 -8.22 -9.93 15.69
C GLY A 131 -7.67 -10.02 14.26
N LYS A 132 -8.53 -10.02 13.24
CA LYS A 132 -8.18 -10.21 11.83
C LYS A 132 -7.77 -8.93 11.11
N ALA A 133 -7.92 -7.77 11.74
CA ALA A 133 -7.57 -6.49 11.15
C ALA A 133 -6.99 -5.52 12.18
N MET A 134 -6.28 -4.52 11.66
CA MET A 134 -5.88 -3.31 12.37
C MET A 134 -6.85 -2.19 11.96
N ASN A 135 -7.46 -1.55 12.96
CA ASN A 135 -8.42 -0.48 12.77
C ASN A 135 -7.81 0.85 13.23
N VAL A 136 -8.01 1.89 12.44
CA VAL A 136 -7.54 3.25 12.71
C VAL A 136 -8.72 4.18 12.58
N TRP A 137 -9.13 4.76 13.71
CA TRP A 137 -10.20 5.72 13.78
C TRP A 137 -9.63 7.14 13.76
N ILE A 138 -9.93 7.88 12.70
CA ILE A 138 -9.59 9.29 12.54
C ILE A 138 -10.82 9.95 11.96
N ASP A 139 -11.52 10.75 12.77
CA ASP A 139 -12.82 11.30 12.43
C ASP A 139 -12.82 11.97 11.03
N PRO A 140 -13.81 11.65 10.16
CA PRO A 140 -14.96 10.75 10.37
C PRO A 140 -14.73 9.28 9.96
N PHE A 141 -13.51 8.88 9.58
CA PHE A 141 -13.25 7.62 8.91
C PHE A 141 -12.72 6.50 9.83
N LEU A 142 -13.22 5.29 9.58
CA LEU A 142 -12.64 4.04 10.09
C LEU A 142 -11.80 3.37 9.01
N TYR A 143 -10.49 3.59 9.07
CA TYR A 143 -9.53 2.89 8.22
C TYR A 143 -9.27 1.49 8.76
N THR A 144 -9.20 0.51 7.86
CA THR A 144 -9.00 -0.90 8.18
C THR A 144 -7.92 -1.50 7.31
N SER A 145 -7.03 -2.31 7.90
CA SER A 145 -6.03 -3.09 7.16
C SER A 145 -6.03 -4.53 7.64
N PRO A 146 -6.06 -5.54 6.74
CA PRO A 146 -5.99 -6.94 7.15
C PRO A 146 -4.72 -7.23 7.95
N MET A 147 -4.85 -7.87 9.11
CA MET A 147 -3.75 -8.11 10.04
C MET A 147 -2.61 -8.88 9.37
N ALA A 148 -2.94 -9.88 8.54
CA ALA A 148 -1.93 -10.62 7.78
C ALA A 148 -1.04 -9.69 6.92
N ARG A 149 -1.63 -8.68 6.27
CA ARG A 149 -0.88 -7.72 5.45
C ARG A 149 -0.09 -6.73 6.28
N VAL A 150 -0.59 -6.36 7.46
CA VAL A 150 0.19 -5.55 8.41
C VAL A 150 1.40 -6.32 8.91
N MET A 151 1.23 -7.59 9.28
CA MET A 151 2.34 -8.46 9.68
C MET A 151 3.36 -8.66 8.54
N ASP A 152 2.92 -8.79 7.29
CA ASP A 152 3.82 -8.83 6.13
C ASP A 152 4.73 -7.58 6.10
N VAL A 153 4.21 -6.40 6.44
CA VAL A 153 4.98 -5.15 6.50
C VAL A 153 5.91 -5.10 7.72
N LEU A 154 5.40 -5.45 8.91
CA LEU A 154 6.18 -5.44 10.16
C LEU A 154 7.35 -6.44 10.14
N GLU A 155 7.18 -7.56 9.43
CA GLU A 155 8.22 -8.60 9.27
C GLU A 155 9.14 -8.33 8.06
N GLY A 156 8.91 -7.24 7.32
CA GLY A 156 9.68 -6.89 6.12
C GLY A 156 9.45 -7.83 4.91
N ARG A 157 8.40 -8.66 4.95
CA ARG A 157 8.00 -9.52 3.82
C ARG A 157 7.29 -8.75 2.70
N ALA A 158 6.72 -7.59 3.02
CA ALA A 158 6.14 -6.65 2.07
C ALA A 158 6.57 -5.22 2.41
N ARG A 159 6.70 -4.37 1.39
CA ARG A 159 7.03 -2.95 1.62
C ARG A 159 5.85 -2.12 2.10
N LYS A 160 4.63 -2.48 1.68
CA LYS A 160 3.39 -1.73 1.93
C LYS A 160 2.21 -2.68 2.07
N ALA A 161 1.19 -2.27 2.82
CA ALA A 161 -0.12 -2.92 2.86
C ALA A 161 -1.22 -1.94 2.47
N ALA A 162 -2.31 -2.45 1.91
CA ALA A 162 -3.48 -1.65 1.54
C ALA A 162 -4.30 -1.28 2.78
N VAL A 163 -4.81 -0.03 2.76
CA VAL A 163 -5.76 0.50 3.75
C VAL A 163 -7.12 0.64 3.07
N PHE A 164 -8.18 0.32 3.80
CA PHE A 164 -9.54 0.32 3.31
C PHE A 164 -10.46 1.14 4.21
N VAL A 165 -11.57 1.63 3.66
CA VAL A 165 -12.70 2.17 4.40
C VAL A 165 -13.97 1.38 4.04
N GLY A 166 -14.94 1.30 4.95
CA GLY A 166 -16.26 0.78 4.60
C GLY A 166 -16.94 1.71 3.60
N ARG A 167 -17.56 1.17 2.57
CA ARG A 167 -18.49 1.94 1.74
C ARG A 167 -19.75 2.21 2.56
N GLU A 168 -20.28 3.42 2.46
CA GLU A 168 -21.64 3.65 2.92
C GLU A 168 -22.55 2.80 2.03
N GLU A 169 -23.32 1.90 2.63
CA GLU A 169 -24.43 1.24 1.94
C GLU A 169 -25.42 2.36 1.61
N GLY A 170 -25.42 2.82 0.35
CA GLY A 170 -26.48 3.70 -0.14
C GLY A 170 -27.82 3.03 0.18
N GLU A 171 -28.72 3.79 0.80
CA GLU A 171 -30.07 3.34 1.15
C GLU A 171 -30.68 2.54 0.00
N GLY A 172 -30.94 1.25 0.24
CA GLY A 172 -31.70 0.38 -0.65
C GLY A 172 -33.20 0.65 -0.58
#